data_AF-A9HAJ1-F1
#
_entry.id   AF-A9HAJ1-F1
#
_cell.length_a   1.000
_cell.length_b   1.000
_cell.length_c   1.000
_cell.angle_alpha   90.00
_cell.angle_beta   90.00
_cell.angle_gamma   90.00
#
_symmetry.space_group_name_H-M   'P 1'
#
loop_
_entity.id
_entity.type
_entity.pdbx_description
1 polymer ?
#
loop_
_entity_poly.entity_id
_entity_poly.type
_entity_poly.pdbx_seq_one_letter_code
_entity_poly.pdbx_strand_id
1 'polypeptide(L)'
;MSETVQSWLFRQFQSSVVDPQLRSTLVDIAAISTERRPLPETMLPATVDWPVTQKLEDLRTMIGAMGLIRLRLEGDRYWALAHDILGRYLLNAIYYDRSAREEFGFGEASNTEHLRFLALRRLSANPALGNASNREIAEDFAVNIFKIDPDHGHGTFVPYWREALAALDEMPKLLWQTSRALRHHSAISRRRIAKDKELFGLPESERLDLLRRAVEDIRFALDMIPRAEGEESDLNLYNSLARAYQDLHDEAAATGAATDELERLRGLARDATRRAFQLNPDSPFVVETYARSLLGEAKANPLKAAGNAIEVLNLIYLEMERDRSAQRRYELSRLAEVAIENLLVTGGRHRNSDNPEIALLVAALDALTHDVPDLAGVGLGDFPVENRLEAARILSNPDVQSNLQAVRMLYALTCLDRPSTTVAFF
;
A
#
# COMPACT_ATOMS: atom_id res chain seq x y z
N MET A 1 31.14 20.37 33.68
CA MET A 1 29.96 19.83 32.96
C MET A 1 30.48 19.08 31.75
N SER A 2 30.08 17.83 31.56
CA SER A 2 30.45 17.03 30.38
C SER A 2 29.65 17.51 29.17
N GLU A 3 30.34 17.86 28.09
CA GLU A 3 29.75 18.21 26.81
C GLU A 3 29.05 16.99 26.18
N THR A 4 27.90 17.20 25.51
CA THR A 4 27.21 16.14 24.76
C THR A 4 27.66 16.17 23.30
N VAL A 5 27.59 15.03 22.59
CA VAL A 5 27.92 14.97 21.16
C VAL A 5 27.08 15.95 20.34
N GLN A 6 25.79 16.10 20.68
CA GLN A 6 24.90 17.07 20.02
C GLN A 6 25.35 18.52 20.24
N SER A 7 25.68 18.93 21.47
CA SER A 7 26.09 20.31 21.74
C SER A 7 27.46 20.63 21.16
N TRP A 8 28.36 19.64 21.12
CA TRP A 8 29.64 19.74 20.43
C TRP A 8 29.46 19.91 18.92
N LEU A 9 28.66 19.04 18.29
CA LEU A 9 28.40 19.07 16.85
C LEU A 9 27.80 20.42 16.42
N PHE A 10 26.81 20.89 17.16
CA PHE A 10 26.16 22.17 16.87
C PHE A 10 27.10 23.36 17.02
N ARG A 11 27.99 23.34 18.03
CA ARG A 11 29.02 24.37 18.18
C ARG A 11 29.96 24.38 16.97
N GLN A 12 30.44 23.21 16.54
CA GLN A 12 31.29 23.11 15.34
C GLN A 12 30.59 23.64 14.09
N PHE A 13 29.31 23.29 13.91
CA PHE A 13 28.48 23.83 12.83
C PHE A 13 28.38 25.36 12.89
N GLN A 14 28.10 25.94 14.06
CA GLN A 14 27.96 27.39 14.23
C GLN A 14 29.29 28.15 14.06
N SER A 15 30.39 27.64 14.63
CA SER A 15 31.68 28.35 14.66
C SER A 15 32.47 28.23 13.37
N SER A 16 32.36 27.09 12.71
CA SER A 16 33.29 26.69 11.66
C SER A 16 32.68 26.79 10.26
N VAL A 17 31.35 26.92 10.16
CA VAL A 17 30.62 27.12 8.89
C VAL A 17 30.06 28.55 8.84
N VAL A 18 30.86 29.46 8.28
CA VAL A 18 30.51 30.89 8.21
C VAL A 18 29.69 31.22 6.95
N ASP A 19 29.90 30.49 5.84
CA ASP A 19 29.16 30.69 4.60
C ASP A 19 27.68 30.25 4.77
N PRO A 20 26.70 31.17 4.62
CA PRO A 20 25.27 30.85 4.77
C PRO A 20 24.77 29.79 3.79
N GLN A 21 25.29 29.77 2.55
CA GLN A 21 24.91 28.78 1.56
C GLN A 21 25.42 27.39 1.96
N LEU A 22 26.64 27.33 2.51
CA LEU A 22 27.23 26.08 3.00
C LEU A 22 26.49 25.58 4.25
N ARG A 23 26.11 26.48 5.17
CA ARG A 23 25.26 26.14 6.32
C ARG A 23 23.94 25.49 5.86
N SER A 24 23.25 26.13 4.91
CA SER A 24 21.98 25.61 4.38
C SER A 24 22.16 24.25 3.68
N THR A 25 23.24 24.11 2.89
CA THR A 25 23.59 22.85 2.22
C THR A 25 23.87 21.72 3.22
N LEU A 26 24.56 22.01 4.33
CA LEU A 26 24.81 21.00 5.37
C LEU A 26 23.53 20.58 6.08
N VAL A 27 22.57 21.48 6.25
CA VAL A 27 21.25 21.15 6.78
C VAL A 27 20.50 20.21 5.82
N ASP A 28 20.58 20.46 4.51
CA ASP A 28 20.03 19.58 3.48
C ASP A 28 20.72 18.19 3.50
N ILE A 29 22.06 18.15 3.55
CA ILE A 29 22.82 16.90 3.69
C ILE A 29 22.42 16.15 4.98
N ALA A 30 22.28 16.86 6.09
CA ALA A 30 21.86 16.30 7.36
C ALA A 30 20.45 15.69 7.29
N ALA A 31 19.51 16.39 6.67
CA ALA A 31 18.13 15.94 6.49
C ALA A 31 18.06 14.66 5.64
N ILE A 32 18.67 14.64 4.45
CA ILE A 32 18.61 13.44 3.61
C ILE A 32 19.37 12.26 4.22
N SER A 33 20.44 12.53 4.98
CA SER A 33 21.19 11.50 5.70
C SER A 33 20.36 10.84 6.81
N THR A 34 19.32 11.48 7.36
CA THR A 34 18.44 10.82 8.34
C THR A 34 17.60 9.72 7.73
N GLU A 35 17.40 9.78 6.41
CA GLU A 35 16.73 8.77 5.59
C GLU A 35 17.74 7.78 4.97
N ARG A 36 19.00 7.82 5.43
CA ARG A 36 20.11 6.97 4.96
C ARG A 36 20.36 7.08 3.45
N ARG A 37 20.02 8.24 2.88
CA ARG A 37 20.27 8.56 1.48
C ARG A 37 21.35 9.65 1.40
N PRO A 38 22.33 9.55 0.49
CA PRO A 38 23.31 10.59 0.28
C PRO A 38 22.77 11.64 -0.70
N LEU A 39 23.17 12.91 -0.55
CA LEU A 39 22.78 14.01 -1.45
C LEU A 39 23.65 14.01 -2.72
N PRO A 40 23.09 13.84 -3.93
CA PRO A 40 23.85 13.94 -5.17
C PRO A 40 24.45 15.34 -5.37
N GLU A 41 25.67 15.41 -5.92
CA GLU A 41 26.31 16.71 -6.21
C GLU A 41 25.50 17.57 -7.19
N THR A 42 24.74 16.93 -8.09
CA THR A 42 23.87 17.62 -9.05
C THR A 42 22.69 18.35 -8.40
N MET A 43 22.38 18.06 -7.13
CA MET A 43 21.34 18.74 -6.36
C MET A 43 21.88 19.93 -5.55
N LEU A 44 23.21 20.11 -5.50
CA LEU A 44 23.81 21.25 -4.80
C LEU A 44 23.42 22.56 -5.49
N PRO A 45 23.23 23.65 -4.72
CA PRO A 45 22.82 24.92 -5.29
C PRO A 45 23.93 25.49 -6.18
N ALA A 46 23.54 26.17 -7.25
CA ALA A 46 24.47 26.93 -8.09
C ALA A 46 25.10 28.08 -7.30
N THR A 47 26.34 28.42 -7.63
CA THR A 47 27.06 29.53 -7.00
C THR A 47 27.61 30.48 -8.07
N VAL A 48 27.77 31.75 -7.67
CA VAL A 48 28.39 32.78 -8.52
C VAL A 48 29.92 32.77 -8.37
N ASP A 49 30.43 32.24 -7.26
CA ASP A 49 31.83 32.18 -6.88
C ASP A 49 32.39 30.74 -7.02
N TRP A 50 32.95 30.18 -5.95
CA TRP A 50 33.44 28.80 -5.94
C TRP A 50 32.29 27.80 -5.84
N PRO A 51 32.34 26.67 -6.57
CA PRO A 51 31.31 25.63 -6.48
C PRO A 51 31.14 25.09 -5.06
N VAL A 52 29.90 24.85 -4.63
CA VAL A 52 29.62 24.29 -3.29
C VAL A 52 30.35 22.98 -3.02
N THR A 53 30.51 22.11 -4.04
CA THR A 53 31.31 20.87 -3.90
C THR A 53 32.75 21.13 -3.44
N GLN A 54 33.40 22.19 -3.93
CA GLN A 54 34.77 22.53 -3.52
C GLN A 54 34.78 23.09 -2.10
N LYS A 55 33.82 23.98 -1.78
CA LYS A 55 33.65 24.51 -0.41
C LYS A 55 33.40 23.39 0.61
N LEU A 56 32.59 22.39 0.25
CA LEU A 56 32.35 21.20 1.07
C LEU A 56 33.59 20.33 1.23
N GLU A 57 34.41 20.17 0.18
CA GLU A 57 35.67 19.43 0.26
C GLU A 57 36.66 20.11 1.20
N ASP A 58 36.84 21.41 1.08
CA ASP A 58 37.70 22.20 1.97
C ASP A 58 37.18 22.08 3.41
N LEU A 59 35.86 22.22 3.61
CA LEU A 59 35.22 22.05 4.91
C LEU A 59 35.42 20.64 5.50
N ARG A 60 35.31 19.60 4.67
CA ARG A 60 35.51 18.20 5.08
C ARG A 60 36.91 17.98 5.64
N THR A 61 37.92 18.61 5.03
CA THR A 61 39.30 18.53 5.53
C THR A 61 39.51 19.29 6.84
N MET A 62 38.79 20.40 7.03
CA MET A 62 38.89 21.23 8.22
C MET A 62 38.07 20.71 9.42
N ILE A 63 36.92 20.07 9.16
CA ILE A 63 35.93 19.66 10.16
C ILE A 63 35.55 18.19 9.98
N GLY A 64 36.55 17.29 10.01
CA GLY A 64 36.31 15.84 10.05
C GLY A 64 35.39 15.40 11.20
N ALA A 65 35.32 16.23 12.24
CA ALA A 65 34.42 16.18 13.39
C ALA A 65 32.93 16.09 13.07
N MET A 66 32.43 16.73 11.99
CA MET A 66 31.01 16.68 11.65
C MET A 66 30.59 15.37 10.96
N GLY A 67 31.56 14.49 10.68
CA GLY A 67 31.29 13.25 9.96
C GLY A 67 30.86 13.45 8.51
N LEU A 68 31.11 14.63 7.92
CA LEU A 68 30.83 14.88 6.51
C LEU A 68 31.71 13.97 5.64
N ILE A 69 31.10 13.24 4.73
CA ILE A 69 31.79 12.33 3.80
C ILE A 69 31.36 12.60 2.37
N ARG A 70 32.28 12.34 1.45
CA ARG A 70 32.03 12.33 0.02
C ARG A 70 32.09 10.90 -0.48
N LEU A 71 31.05 10.47 -1.16
CA LEU A 71 30.91 9.12 -1.70
C LEU A 71 31.01 9.18 -3.22
N ARG A 72 31.54 8.10 -3.82
CA ARG A 72 31.50 7.88 -5.26
C ARG A 72 30.84 6.53 -5.53
N LEU A 73 29.70 6.55 -6.21
CA LEU A 73 28.94 5.35 -6.57
C LEU A 73 28.68 5.41 -8.08
N GLU A 74 29.04 4.34 -8.79
CA GLU A 74 28.78 4.18 -10.23
C GLU A 74 29.23 5.34 -11.15
N GLY A 75 30.20 6.13 -10.69
CA GLY A 75 30.73 7.29 -11.42
C GLY A 75 30.21 8.63 -10.90
N ASP A 76 29.05 8.63 -10.24
CA ASP A 76 28.43 9.79 -9.61
C ASP A 76 29.00 10.08 -8.22
N ARG A 77 28.81 11.31 -7.76
CA ARG A 77 29.35 11.83 -6.51
C ARG A 77 28.25 12.34 -5.61
N TYR A 78 28.39 12.05 -4.33
CA TYR A 78 27.39 12.35 -3.33
C TYR A 78 28.03 12.86 -2.03
N TRP A 79 27.23 13.58 -1.24
CA TRP A 79 27.57 14.08 0.08
C TRP A 79 26.64 13.48 1.12
N ALA A 80 27.20 13.02 2.24
CA ALA A 80 26.42 12.47 3.34
C ALA A 80 27.09 12.78 4.67
N LEU A 81 26.35 12.56 5.75
CA LEU A 81 26.95 12.37 7.07
C LEU A 81 27.24 10.88 7.26
N ALA A 82 28.36 10.56 7.91
CA ALA A 82 28.81 9.18 8.14
C ALA A 82 27.81 8.33 8.92
N HIS A 83 26.90 8.96 9.68
CA HIS A 83 25.85 8.28 10.42
C HIS A 83 24.57 9.15 10.46
N ASP A 84 23.41 8.53 10.27
CA ASP A 84 22.08 9.17 10.31
C ASP A 84 21.82 9.96 11.61
N ILE A 85 22.33 9.46 12.75
CA ILE A 85 22.21 10.10 14.07
C ILE A 85 22.88 11.48 14.12
N LEU A 86 23.96 11.72 13.36
CA LEU A 86 24.61 13.03 13.30
C LEU A 86 23.70 14.05 12.64
N GLY A 87 22.97 13.64 11.59
CA GLY A 87 21.96 14.49 10.95
C GLY A 87 20.84 14.83 11.93
N ARG A 88 20.34 13.84 12.68
CA ARG A 88 19.33 14.05 13.73
C ARG A 88 19.80 15.01 14.82
N TYR A 89 21.04 14.87 15.29
CA TYR A 89 21.60 15.78 16.30
C TYR A 89 21.70 17.22 15.80
N LEU A 90 22.13 17.43 14.56
CA LEU A 90 22.19 18.78 13.98
C LEU A 90 20.80 19.40 13.86
N LEU A 91 19.83 18.67 13.31
CA LEU A 91 18.45 19.16 13.16
C LEU A 91 17.77 19.43 14.51
N ASN A 92 17.98 18.56 15.50
CA ASN A 92 17.48 18.77 16.86
C ASN A 92 18.09 20.02 17.50
N ALA A 93 19.40 20.23 17.33
CA ALA A 93 20.05 21.40 17.87
C ALA A 93 19.54 22.70 17.21
N ILE A 94 19.32 22.68 15.88
CA ILE A 94 18.67 23.79 15.17
C ILE A 94 17.26 24.04 15.71
N TYR A 95 16.47 22.99 15.99
CA TYR A 95 15.12 23.16 16.54
C TYR A 95 15.12 23.92 17.88
N TYR A 96 16.06 23.61 18.78
CA TYR A 96 16.14 24.23 20.10
C TYR A 96 16.81 25.62 20.08
N ASP A 97 17.57 25.96 19.05
CA ASP A 97 18.09 27.31 18.83
C ASP A 97 17.10 28.14 17.99
N ARG A 98 16.33 29.00 18.67
CA ARG A 98 15.31 29.82 18.01
C ARG A 98 15.87 30.66 16.87
N SER A 99 17.06 31.25 17.03
CA SER A 99 17.67 32.10 16.02
C SER A 99 18.06 31.28 14.79
N ALA A 100 18.69 30.12 14.99
CA ALA A 100 19.05 29.23 13.90
C ALA A 100 17.79 28.67 13.19
N ARG A 101 16.76 28.30 13.95
CA ARG A 101 15.50 27.81 13.41
C ARG A 101 14.82 28.84 12.50
N GLU A 102 14.79 30.11 12.91
CA GLU A 102 14.27 31.21 12.09
C GLU A 102 15.16 31.48 10.87
N GLU A 103 16.50 31.48 11.04
CA GLU A 103 17.49 31.65 9.96
C GLU A 103 17.31 30.63 8.82
N PHE A 104 17.09 29.35 9.15
CA PHE A 104 16.92 28.28 8.17
C PHE A 104 15.49 28.16 7.61
N GLY A 105 14.56 29.03 8.02
CA GLY A 105 13.18 29.04 7.55
C GLY A 105 12.29 27.97 8.18
N PHE A 106 12.64 27.45 9.36
CA PHE A 106 11.88 26.41 10.08
C PHE A 106 11.13 26.95 11.31
N GLY A 107 10.82 28.26 11.32
CA GLY A 107 10.14 28.91 12.45
C GLY A 107 8.79 28.28 12.81
N GLU A 108 8.11 27.66 11.83
CA GLU A 108 6.83 26.97 11.99
C GLU A 108 6.95 25.55 12.57
N ALA A 109 8.16 25.01 12.74
CA ALA A 109 8.36 23.66 13.26
C ALA A 109 7.77 23.51 14.67
N SER A 110 6.89 22.53 14.83
CA SER A 110 6.16 22.26 16.08
C SER A 110 6.90 21.33 17.03
N ASN A 111 7.80 20.51 16.49
CA ASN A 111 8.76 19.68 17.23
C ASN A 111 9.95 19.33 16.30
N THR A 112 10.90 18.54 16.81
CA THR A 112 12.10 18.12 16.06
C THR A 112 11.78 17.28 14.82
N GLU A 113 10.76 16.42 14.88
CA GLU A 113 10.33 15.60 13.74
C GLU A 113 9.65 16.45 12.67
N HIS A 114 8.86 17.45 13.06
CA HIS A 114 8.31 18.42 12.13
C HIS A 114 9.43 19.21 11.44
N LEU A 115 10.47 19.66 12.18
CA LEU A 115 11.61 20.34 11.55
C LEU A 115 12.30 19.44 10.52
N ARG A 116 12.51 18.15 10.84
CA ARG A 116 13.07 17.18 9.89
C ARG A 116 12.20 17.05 8.64
N PHE A 117 10.88 16.93 8.82
CA PHE A 117 9.92 16.94 7.72
C PHE A 117 10.07 18.19 6.85
N LEU A 118 10.13 19.39 7.43
CA LEU A 118 10.26 20.65 6.67
C LEU A 118 11.57 20.73 5.88
N ALA A 119 12.67 20.21 6.43
CA ALA A 119 13.95 20.13 5.73
C ALA A 119 13.88 19.17 4.54
N LEU A 120 13.23 18.01 4.69
CA LEU A 120 12.98 17.07 3.61
C LEU A 120 12.00 17.65 2.57
N ARG A 121 10.99 18.41 2.99
CA ARG A 121 10.04 19.11 2.09
C ARG A 121 10.80 20.08 1.18
N ARG A 122 11.71 20.87 1.76
CA ARG A 122 12.58 21.78 0.98
C ARG A 122 13.39 21.02 -0.07
N LEU A 123 13.96 19.87 0.27
CA LEU A 123 14.72 19.03 -0.66
C LEU A 123 13.84 18.45 -1.77
N SER A 124 12.64 17.99 -1.45
CA SER A 124 11.71 17.39 -2.43
C SER A 124 11.26 18.36 -3.51
N ALA A 125 11.30 19.68 -3.23
CA ALA A 125 11.00 20.73 -4.19
C ALA A 125 12.17 21.10 -5.11
N ASN A 126 13.35 20.48 -4.94
CA ASN A 126 14.54 20.83 -5.72
C ASN A 126 14.33 20.46 -7.21
N PRO A 127 14.43 21.42 -8.16
CA PRO A 127 14.22 21.16 -9.58
C PRO A 127 15.15 20.09 -10.17
N ALA A 128 16.35 19.91 -9.60
CA ALA A 128 17.30 18.90 -10.06
C ALA A 128 16.79 17.47 -9.90
N LEU A 129 15.79 17.22 -9.03
CA LEU A 129 15.12 15.92 -8.94
C LEU A 129 14.39 15.55 -10.24
N GLY A 130 14.05 16.52 -11.11
CA GLY A 130 13.52 16.27 -12.45
C GLY A 130 14.50 15.55 -13.40
N ASN A 131 15.80 15.59 -13.11
CA ASN A 131 16.82 14.98 -13.96
C ASN A 131 16.82 13.46 -13.82
N ALA A 132 17.04 12.75 -14.93
CA ALA A 132 17.09 11.29 -14.94
C ALA A 132 18.18 10.72 -14.00
N SER A 133 19.31 11.42 -13.82
CA SER A 133 20.38 11.02 -12.91
C SER A 133 19.97 11.01 -11.43
N ASN A 134 18.89 11.72 -11.07
CA ASN A 134 18.37 11.79 -9.70
C ASN A 134 17.06 11.00 -9.55
N ARG A 135 16.75 10.10 -10.48
CA ARG A 135 15.48 9.36 -10.50
C ARG A 135 15.25 8.56 -9.22
N GLU A 136 16.25 7.80 -8.77
CA GLU A 136 16.14 6.94 -7.59
C GLU A 136 15.79 7.76 -6.33
N ILE A 137 16.57 8.80 -6.04
CA ILE A 137 16.33 9.67 -4.87
C ILE A 137 15.02 10.46 -5.00
N ALA A 138 14.63 10.83 -6.22
CA ALA A 138 13.35 11.48 -6.46
C ALA A 138 12.18 10.55 -6.11
N GLU A 139 12.21 9.30 -6.57
CA GLU A 139 11.15 8.32 -6.32
C GLU A 139 11.09 7.92 -4.84
N ASP A 140 12.22 7.87 -4.14
CA ASP A 140 12.27 7.60 -2.70
C ASP A 140 11.41 8.54 -1.86
N PHE A 141 11.21 9.79 -2.29
CA PHE A 141 10.32 10.69 -1.57
C PHE A 141 8.90 10.13 -1.45
N ALA A 142 8.37 9.52 -2.52
CA ALA A 142 7.05 8.90 -2.50
C ALA A 142 7.07 7.46 -1.97
N VAL A 143 8.12 6.71 -2.25
CA VAL A 143 8.21 5.28 -1.93
C VAL A 143 8.54 5.05 -0.46
N ASN A 144 9.40 5.88 0.14
CA ASN A 144 9.98 5.61 1.45
C ASN A 144 9.85 6.80 2.43
N ILE A 145 10.14 8.02 2.01
CA ILE A 145 10.33 9.17 2.91
C ILE A 145 8.98 9.77 3.35
N PHE A 146 8.13 10.16 2.40
CA PHE A 146 6.80 10.72 2.66
C PHE A 146 5.68 9.70 2.53
N LYS A 147 6.02 8.40 2.43
CA LYS A 147 5.03 7.33 2.34
C LYS A 147 4.19 7.28 3.61
N ILE A 148 2.90 7.59 3.49
CA ILE A 148 1.92 7.46 4.57
C ILE A 148 1.24 6.09 4.45
N ASP A 149 1.80 5.10 5.15
CA ASP A 149 1.29 3.73 5.21
C ASP A 149 1.46 3.18 6.63
N PRO A 150 0.40 3.19 7.47
CA PRO A 150 0.49 2.74 8.86
C PRO A 150 0.97 1.29 9.01
N ASP A 151 0.71 0.44 8.01
CA ASP A 151 1.04 -0.98 8.05
C ASP A 151 2.47 -1.27 7.52
N HIS A 152 2.99 -0.45 6.60
CA HIS A 152 4.25 -0.73 5.87
C HIS A 152 5.10 0.52 5.55
N GLY A 153 4.93 1.64 6.25
CA GLY A 153 5.59 2.93 5.97
C GLY A 153 6.21 3.58 7.19
N HIS A 154 6.98 4.65 6.96
CA HIS A 154 7.56 5.47 8.03
C HIS A 154 6.46 6.31 8.70
N GLY A 155 5.82 5.74 9.74
CA GLY A 155 4.72 6.38 10.48
C GLY A 155 5.05 7.71 11.17
N THR A 156 6.31 8.16 11.12
CA THR A 156 6.78 9.39 11.76
C THR A 156 6.09 10.65 11.24
N PHE A 157 5.68 10.69 9.97
CA PHE A 157 5.03 11.86 9.37
C PHE A 157 3.51 11.75 9.26
N VAL A 158 2.89 10.70 9.84
CA VAL A 158 1.43 10.55 9.93
C VAL A 158 0.75 11.80 10.52
N PRO A 159 1.27 12.44 11.60
CA PRO A 159 0.66 13.67 12.12
C PRO A 159 0.66 14.85 11.14
N TYR A 160 1.56 14.83 10.14
CA TYR A 160 1.76 15.88 9.14
C TYR A 160 1.30 15.45 7.75
N TRP A 161 0.41 14.46 7.65
CA TRP A 161 0.04 13.84 6.37
C TRP A 161 -0.42 14.84 5.30
N ARG A 162 -1.09 15.93 5.70
CA ARG A 162 -1.54 16.99 4.78
C ARG A 162 -0.34 17.67 4.11
N GLU A 163 0.64 18.02 4.92
CA GLU A 163 1.87 18.64 4.45
C GLU A 163 2.69 17.65 3.64
N ALA A 164 2.71 16.37 4.01
CA ALA A 164 3.39 15.33 3.24
C ALA A 164 2.78 15.15 1.84
N LEU A 165 1.44 15.13 1.72
CA LEU A 165 0.77 15.10 0.42
C LEU A 165 1.06 16.38 -0.39
N ALA A 166 1.05 17.55 0.26
CA ALA A 166 1.40 18.81 -0.41
C ALA A 166 2.86 18.80 -0.90
N ALA A 167 3.80 18.30 -0.10
CA ALA A 167 5.20 18.16 -0.48
C ALA A 167 5.37 17.26 -1.72
N LEU A 168 4.63 16.15 -1.79
CA LEU A 168 4.61 15.30 -2.99
C LEU A 168 4.03 16.04 -4.20
N ASP A 169 2.95 16.79 -4.02
CA ASP A 169 2.31 17.58 -5.08
C ASP A 169 3.22 18.70 -5.62
N GLU A 170 4.07 19.27 -4.77
CA GLU A 170 5.01 20.34 -5.09
C GLU A 170 6.32 19.85 -5.75
N MET A 171 6.54 18.53 -5.79
CA MET A 171 7.71 17.95 -6.47
C MET A 171 7.76 18.34 -7.96
N PRO A 172 8.96 18.37 -8.59
CA PRO A 172 9.12 18.83 -9.97
C PRO A 172 8.14 18.21 -10.96
N LYS A 173 7.47 19.06 -11.74
CA LYS A 173 6.47 18.65 -12.75
C LYS A 173 6.98 17.58 -13.72
N LEU A 174 8.26 17.64 -14.08
CA LEU A 174 8.88 16.67 -14.99
C LEU A 174 8.85 15.25 -14.39
N LEU A 175 9.01 15.09 -13.08
CA LEU A 175 8.85 13.79 -12.41
C LEU A 175 7.42 13.29 -12.51
N TRP A 176 6.44 14.13 -12.20
CA TRP A 176 5.03 13.79 -12.37
C TRP A 176 4.69 13.41 -13.81
N GLN A 177 5.42 13.88 -14.81
CA GLN A 177 5.21 13.52 -16.21
C GLN A 177 5.93 12.24 -16.64
N THR A 178 6.92 11.76 -15.88
CA THR A 178 7.85 10.73 -16.35
C THR A 178 8.12 9.59 -15.37
N SER A 179 7.70 9.69 -14.10
CA SER A 179 7.88 8.64 -13.10
C SER A 179 6.55 7.95 -12.79
N ARG A 180 6.50 6.66 -13.09
CA ARG A 180 5.38 5.78 -12.71
C ARG A 180 5.37 5.54 -11.20
N ALA A 181 6.55 5.37 -10.58
CA ALA A 181 6.68 5.10 -9.16
C ALA A 181 6.18 6.27 -8.29
N LEU A 182 6.55 7.52 -8.61
CA LEU A 182 6.05 8.70 -7.91
C LEU A 182 4.51 8.72 -7.90
N ARG A 183 3.89 8.62 -9.08
CA ARG A 183 2.42 8.62 -9.20
C ARG A 183 1.77 7.49 -8.43
N HIS A 184 2.31 6.28 -8.59
CA HIS A 184 1.76 5.10 -7.93
C HIS A 184 1.80 5.22 -6.40
N HIS A 185 2.96 5.60 -5.85
CA HIS A 185 3.14 5.64 -4.40
C HIS A 185 2.48 6.86 -3.75
N SER A 186 2.36 7.99 -4.45
CA SER A 186 1.51 9.10 -4.03
C SER A 186 0.03 8.70 -4.03
N ALA A 187 -0.44 7.95 -5.03
CA ALA A 187 -1.81 7.43 -5.07
C ALA A 187 -2.09 6.43 -3.93
N ILE A 188 -1.13 5.55 -3.61
CA ILE A 188 -1.23 4.65 -2.45
C ILE A 188 -1.42 5.46 -1.16
N SER A 189 -0.59 6.48 -0.93
CA SER A 189 -0.67 7.31 0.28
C SER A 189 -2.02 8.01 0.40
N ARG A 190 -2.52 8.63 -0.68
CA ARG A 190 -3.87 9.24 -0.70
C ARG A 190 -4.98 8.24 -0.39
N ARG A 191 -4.92 7.04 -0.97
CA ARG A 191 -5.89 5.98 -0.74
C ARG A 191 -5.88 5.51 0.72
N ARG A 192 -4.71 5.34 1.32
CA ARG A 192 -4.57 4.94 2.74
C ARG A 192 -5.17 5.98 3.68
N ILE A 193 -4.85 7.25 3.45
CA ILE A 193 -5.39 8.38 4.22
C ILE A 193 -6.92 8.43 4.11
N ALA A 194 -7.47 8.25 2.89
CA ALA A 194 -8.91 8.26 2.69
C ALA A 194 -9.63 7.06 3.32
N LYS A 195 -8.98 5.88 3.36
CA LYS A 195 -9.57 4.63 3.85
C LYS A 195 -9.60 4.50 5.37
N ASP A 196 -8.54 4.93 6.05
CA ASP A 196 -8.44 4.80 7.50
C ASP A 196 -9.16 5.95 8.19
N LYS A 197 -10.46 5.72 8.49
CA LYS A 197 -11.33 6.73 9.10
C LYS A 197 -10.99 7.03 10.56
N GLU A 198 -10.37 6.08 11.26
CA GLU A 198 -10.00 6.21 12.67
C GLU A 198 -8.76 7.07 12.83
N LEU A 199 -7.75 6.86 11.98
CA LEU A 199 -6.49 7.59 12.04
C LEU A 199 -6.58 8.98 11.40
N PHE A 200 -7.30 9.10 10.28
CA PHE A 200 -7.42 10.35 9.51
C PHE A 200 -8.87 10.83 9.53
N GLY A 201 -9.20 11.71 10.48
CA GLY A 201 -10.52 12.32 10.64
C GLY A 201 -10.86 13.32 9.53
N LEU A 202 -11.20 12.81 8.34
CA LEU A 202 -11.50 13.59 7.13
C LEU A 202 -13.01 13.74 6.89
N PRO A 203 -13.47 14.91 6.38
CA PRO A 203 -14.78 15.04 5.77
C PRO A 203 -14.94 14.12 4.56
N GLU A 204 -16.16 13.65 4.30
CA GLU A 204 -16.49 12.75 3.18
C GLU A 204 -16.09 13.31 1.82
N SER A 205 -16.32 14.61 1.59
CA SER A 205 -15.95 15.30 0.34
C SER A 205 -14.45 15.24 0.07
N GLU A 206 -13.63 15.32 1.13
CA GLU A 206 -12.18 15.27 1.02
C GLU A 206 -11.69 13.85 0.77
N ARG A 207 -12.31 12.84 1.38
CA ARG A 207 -12.03 11.42 1.08
C ARG A 207 -12.28 11.12 -0.39
N LEU A 208 -13.41 11.58 -0.92
CA LEU A 208 -13.75 11.42 -2.33
C LEU A 208 -12.72 12.10 -3.25
N ASP A 209 -12.27 13.32 -2.92
CA ASP A 209 -11.24 14.02 -3.69
C ASP A 209 -9.92 13.24 -3.73
N LEU A 210 -9.42 12.81 -2.56
CA LEU A 210 -8.19 12.01 -2.45
C LEU A 210 -8.26 10.72 -3.28
N LEU A 211 -9.40 10.02 -3.25
CA LEU A 211 -9.62 8.78 -4.00
C LEU A 211 -9.70 9.03 -5.52
N ARG A 212 -10.35 10.11 -5.96
CA ARG A 212 -10.39 10.51 -7.37
C ARG A 212 -8.99 10.84 -7.89
N ARG A 213 -8.23 11.65 -7.14
CA ARG A 213 -6.85 11.99 -7.48
C ARG A 213 -5.95 10.75 -7.53
N ALA A 214 -6.13 9.79 -6.62
CA ALA A 214 -5.41 8.52 -6.66
C ALA A 214 -5.71 7.72 -7.93
N VAL A 215 -6.97 7.64 -8.36
CA VAL A 215 -7.36 7.02 -9.63
C VAL A 215 -6.72 7.74 -10.81
N GLU A 216 -6.77 9.06 -10.85
CA GLU A 216 -6.18 9.88 -11.93
C GLU A 216 -4.67 9.66 -12.05
N ASP A 217 -3.95 9.64 -10.93
CA ASP A 217 -2.50 9.41 -10.91
C ASP A 217 -2.13 8.02 -11.46
N ILE A 218 -2.82 6.98 -11.02
CA ILE A 218 -2.53 5.61 -11.48
C ILE A 218 -2.87 5.46 -12.97
N ARG A 219 -3.99 6.04 -13.41
CA ARG A 219 -4.36 6.05 -14.84
C ARG A 219 -3.35 6.80 -15.68
N PHE A 220 -2.90 7.97 -15.24
CA PHE A 220 -1.88 8.71 -15.97
C PHE A 220 -0.58 7.89 -16.09
N ALA A 221 -0.16 7.22 -15.01
CA ALA A 221 1.01 6.35 -15.04
C ALA A 221 0.87 5.18 -16.04
N LEU A 222 -0.33 4.60 -16.18
CA LEU A 222 -0.62 3.53 -17.13
C LEU A 222 -0.73 4.03 -18.58
N ASP A 223 -1.47 5.12 -18.79
CA ASP A 223 -1.90 5.57 -20.11
C ASP A 223 -0.87 6.49 -20.79
N MET A 224 -0.09 7.25 -20.00
CA MET A 224 0.74 8.35 -20.50
C MET A 224 2.24 8.14 -20.30
N ILE A 225 2.67 7.27 -19.37
CA ILE A 225 4.08 7.05 -19.07
C ILE A 225 4.50 5.65 -19.56
N PRO A 226 5.34 5.57 -20.61
CA PRO A 226 5.83 4.29 -21.11
C PRO A 226 6.53 3.49 -20.01
N ARG A 227 6.32 2.19 -20.00
CA ARG A 227 7.02 1.29 -19.08
C ARG A 227 8.49 1.16 -19.50
N ALA A 228 9.41 1.48 -18.59
CA ALA A 228 10.82 1.10 -18.73
C ALA A 228 11.14 -0.17 -17.93
N GLU A 229 12.28 -0.79 -18.22
CA GLU A 229 12.80 -1.93 -17.46
C GLU A 229 13.21 -1.48 -16.05
N GLY A 230 12.88 -2.27 -15.03
CA GLY A 230 13.16 -1.94 -13.63
C GLY A 230 12.21 -0.93 -12.98
N GLU A 231 11.33 -0.28 -13.74
CA GLU A 231 10.33 0.66 -13.20
C GLU A 231 9.03 -0.04 -12.73
N GLU A 232 8.15 0.76 -12.12
CA GLU A 232 6.85 0.33 -11.61
C GLU A 232 6.02 -0.43 -12.66
N SER A 233 5.64 -1.67 -12.33
CA SER A 233 5.04 -2.60 -13.29
C SER A 233 3.56 -2.31 -13.56
N ASP A 234 3.06 -2.68 -14.75
CA ASP A 234 1.62 -2.59 -15.07
C ASP A 234 0.79 -3.47 -14.11
N LEU A 235 1.35 -4.59 -13.65
CA LEU A 235 0.73 -5.47 -12.65
C LEU A 235 0.40 -4.70 -11.37
N ASN A 236 1.39 -3.99 -10.83
CA ASN A 236 1.23 -3.21 -9.60
C ASN A 236 0.26 -2.05 -9.80
N LEU A 237 0.37 -1.32 -10.93
CA LEU A 237 -0.54 -0.22 -11.26
C LEU A 237 -1.98 -0.70 -11.40
N TYR A 238 -2.25 -1.77 -12.16
CA TYR A 238 -3.61 -2.30 -12.31
C TYR A 238 -4.17 -2.83 -11.00
N ASN A 239 -3.36 -3.52 -10.19
CA ASN A 239 -3.78 -3.97 -8.86
C ASN A 239 -4.13 -2.79 -7.93
N SER A 240 -3.34 -1.73 -7.94
CA SER A 240 -3.63 -0.52 -7.17
C SER A 240 -4.81 0.27 -7.72
N LEU A 241 -5.00 0.30 -9.04
CA LEU A 241 -6.15 0.94 -9.70
C LEU A 241 -7.45 0.25 -9.32
N ALA A 242 -7.47 -1.09 -9.34
CA ALA A 242 -8.61 -1.88 -8.88
C ALA A 242 -9.01 -1.52 -7.45
N ARG A 243 -8.04 -1.50 -6.52
CA ARG A 243 -8.25 -1.09 -5.13
C ARG A 243 -8.72 0.36 -5.01
N ALA A 244 -8.17 1.28 -5.80
CA ALA A 244 -8.59 2.68 -5.79
C ALA A 244 -10.05 2.86 -6.26
N TYR A 245 -10.49 2.11 -7.29
CA TYR A 245 -11.89 2.11 -7.71
C TYR A 245 -12.83 1.48 -6.69
N GLN A 246 -12.40 0.41 -6.01
CA GLN A 246 -13.16 -0.22 -4.93
C GLN A 246 -13.35 0.76 -3.75
N ASP A 247 -12.26 1.37 -3.29
CA ASP A 247 -12.32 2.35 -2.19
C ASP A 247 -13.17 3.59 -2.59
N LEU A 248 -13.07 4.05 -3.84
CA LEU A 248 -13.91 5.15 -4.37
C LEU A 248 -15.39 4.76 -4.49
N HIS A 249 -15.68 3.53 -4.91
CA HIS A 249 -17.05 2.99 -4.95
C HIS A 249 -17.66 2.97 -3.56
N ASP A 250 -16.93 2.47 -2.56
CA ASP A 250 -17.45 2.31 -1.20
C ASP A 250 -17.75 3.67 -0.56
N GLU A 251 -16.88 4.67 -0.75
CA GLU A 251 -17.12 6.03 -0.25
C GLU A 251 -18.23 6.74 -1.04
N ALA A 252 -18.33 6.54 -2.36
CA ALA A 252 -19.43 7.07 -3.17
C ALA A 252 -20.78 6.46 -2.78
N ALA A 253 -20.82 5.17 -2.45
CA ALA A 253 -22.02 4.50 -1.97
C ALA A 253 -22.44 5.02 -0.60
N ALA A 254 -21.49 5.21 0.32
CA ALA A 254 -21.75 5.78 1.64
C ALA A 254 -22.33 7.21 1.58
N THR A 255 -21.96 7.99 0.56
CA THR A 255 -22.44 9.35 0.33
C THR A 255 -23.70 9.46 -0.53
N GLY A 256 -24.31 8.32 -0.90
CA GLY A 256 -25.56 8.27 -1.65
C GLY A 256 -25.43 8.63 -3.14
N ALA A 257 -24.29 8.31 -3.77
CA ALA A 257 -24.11 8.49 -5.20
C ALA A 257 -25.14 7.71 -6.04
N ALA A 258 -25.41 8.21 -7.24
CA ALA A 258 -26.37 7.59 -8.16
C ALA A 258 -25.94 6.17 -8.59
N THR A 259 -26.93 5.29 -8.80
CA THR A 259 -26.72 3.89 -9.18
C THR A 259 -25.81 3.73 -10.39
N ASP A 260 -26.00 4.55 -11.43
CA ASP A 260 -25.19 4.51 -12.66
C ASP A 260 -23.70 4.75 -12.39
N GLU A 261 -23.37 5.66 -11.46
CA GLU A 261 -21.98 5.94 -11.08
C GLU A 261 -21.36 4.78 -10.29
N LEU A 262 -22.14 4.18 -9.38
CA LEU A 262 -21.69 3.00 -8.62
C LEU A 262 -21.47 1.79 -9.55
N GLU A 263 -22.34 1.59 -10.53
CA GLU A 263 -22.17 0.55 -11.55
C GLU A 263 -20.94 0.80 -12.43
N ARG A 264 -20.71 2.06 -12.84
CA ARG A 264 -19.53 2.45 -13.60
C ARG A 264 -18.24 2.18 -12.83
N LEU A 265 -18.15 2.61 -11.56
CA LEU A 265 -16.99 2.39 -10.71
C LEU A 265 -16.72 0.89 -10.49
N ARG A 266 -17.78 0.11 -10.28
CA ARG A 266 -17.69 -1.36 -10.18
C ARG A 266 -17.19 -1.99 -11.48
N GLY A 267 -17.66 -1.52 -12.64
CA GLY A 267 -17.16 -1.93 -13.95
C GLY A 267 -15.65 -1.70 -14.09
N LEU A 268 -15.20 -0.49 -13.77
CA LEU A 268 -13.78 -0.11 -13.86
C LEU A 268 -12.89 -0.89 -12.88
N ALA A 269 -13.36 -1.12 -11.65
CA ALA A 269 -12.66 -1.96 -10.67
C ALA A 269 -12.45 -3.38 -11.22
N ARG A 270 -13.48 -3.99 -11.81
CA ARG A 270 -13.42 -5.34 -12.39
C ARG A 270 -12.45 -5.42 -13.56
N ASP A 271 -12.49 -4.44 -14.46
CA ASP A 271 -11.60 -4.40 -15.62
C ASP A 271 -10.14 -4.29 -15.20
N ALA A 272 -9.83 -3.41 -14.25
CA ALA A 272 -8.48 -3.28 -13.69
C ALA A 272 -8.02 -4.57 -12.99
N THR A 273 -8.91 -5.20 -12.21
CA THR A 273 -8.64 -6.46 -11.53
C THR A 273 -8.33 -7.57 -12.52
N ARG A 274 -9.13 -7.70 -13.60
CA ARG A 274 -8.92 -8.71 -14.64
C ARG A 274 -7.59 -8.51 -15.35
N ARG A 275 -7.21 -7.27 -15.67
CA ARG A 275 -5.90 -6.97 -16.27
C ARG A 275 -4.74 -7.35 -15.35
N ALA A 276 -4.83 -7.02 -14.06
CA ALA A 276 -3.82 -7.44 -13.08
C ALA A 276 -3.72 -8.97 -13.00
N PHE A 277 -4.85 -9.67 -12.93
CA PHE A 277 -4.89 -11.12 -12.85
C PHE A 277 -4.33 -11.81 -14.11
N GLN A 278 -4.61 -11.27 -15.30
CA GLN A 278 -4.04 -11.76 -16.56
C GLN A 278 -2.51 -11.60 -16.63
N LEU A 279 -1.96 -10.56 -16.01
CA LEU A 279 -0.53 -10.32 -15.98
C LEU A 279 0.21 -11.28 -15.03
N ASN A 280 -0.38 -11.58 -13.87
CA ASN A 280 0.16 -12.58 -12.95
C ASN A 280 -0.94 -13.14 -12.01
N PRO A 281 -1.51 -14.32 -12.33
CA PRO A 281 -2.54 -14.95 -11.50
C PRO A 281 -1.99 -15.59 -10.21
N ASP A 282 -0.67 -15.81 -10.13
CA ASP A 282 0.01 -16.35 -8.95
C ASP A 282 0.47 -15.25 -7.99
N SER A 283 0.33 -13.98 -8.38
CA SER A 283 0.68 -12.86 -7.48
C SER A 283 -0.33 -12.81 -6.35
N PRO A 284 0.12 -12.93 -5.09
CA PRO A 284 -0.82 -13.24 -4.04
C PRO A 284 -1.57 -11.96 -3.60
N PHE A 285 -1.03 -10.77 -3.89
CA PHE A 285 -1.75 -9.50 -3.75
C PHE A 285 -2.85 -9.33 -4.80
N VAL A 286 -2.65 -9.89 -6.00
CA VAL A 286 -3.62 -9.86 -7.09
C VAL A 286 -4.73 -10.86 -6.85
N VAL A 287 -4.40 -12.06 -6.37
CA VAL A 287 -5.39 -13.05 -5.91
C VAL A 287 -6.32 -12.44 -4.86
N GLU A 288 -5.77 -11.74 -3.86
CA GLU A 288 -6.57 -11.08 -2.83
C GLU A 288 -7.51 -10.01 -3.42
N THR A 289 -7.00 -9.14 -4.31
CA THR A 289 -7.80 -8.10 -4.96
C THR A 289 -8.90 -8.71 -5.85
N TYR A 290 -8.59 -9.80 -6.53
CA TYR A 290 -9.54 -10.55 -7.36
C TYR A 290 -10.63 -11.21 -6.53
N ALA A 291 -10.27 -11.86 -5.42
CA ALA A 291 -11.23 -12.42 -4.48
C ALA A 291 -12.20 -11.35 -3.93
N ARG A 292 -11.68 -10.18 -3.54
CA ARG A 292 -12.52 -9.05 -3.09
C ARG A 292 -13.48 -8.57 -4.20
N SER A 293 -13.01 -8.50 -5.44
CA SER A 293 -13.85 -8.14 -6.59
C SER A 293 -15.00 -9.13 -6.79
N LEU A 294 -14.72 -10.44 -6.74
CA LEU A 294 -15.73 -11.49 -6.87
C LEU A 294 -16.78 -11.42 -5.75
N LEU A 295 -16.37 -11.17 -4.51
CA LEU A 295 -17.29 -10.97 -3.39
C LEU A 295 -18.15 -9.70 -3.53
N GLY A 296 -17.57 -8.61 -4.05
CA GLY A 296 -18.32 -7.40 -4.37
C GLY A 296 -19.40 -7.66 -5.45
N GLU A 297 -19.05 -8.43 -6.48
CA GLU A 297 -20.00 -8.87 -7.51
C GLU A 297 -21.09 -9.79 -6.95
N ALA A 298 -20.73 -10.70 -6.04
CA ALA A 298 -21.68 -11.60 -5.39
C ALA A 298 -22.77 -10.82 -4.63
N LYS A 299 -22.38 -9.76 -3.91
CA LYS A 299 -23.32 -8.87 -3.22
C LYS A 299 -24.25 -8.12 -4.17
N ALA A 300 -23.74 -7.71 -5.34
CA ALA A 300 -24.50 -6.93 -6.31
C ALA A 300 -25.40 -7.80 -7.22
N ASN A 301 -25.04 -9.07 -7.45
CA ASN A 301 -25.76 -9.96 -8.34
C ASN A 301 -25.97 -11.34 -7.68
N PRO A 302 -27.16 -11.58 -7.09
CA PRO A 302 -27.48 -12.85 -6.44
C PRO A 302 -27.31 -14.08 -7.35
N LEU A 303 -27.50 -13.94 -8.67
CA LEU A 303 -27.35 -15.07 -9.62
C LEU A 303 -25.91 -15.55 -9.73
N LYS A 304 -24.92 -14.66 -9.51
CA LYS A 304 -23.49 -15.00 -9.57
C LYS A 304 -22.88 -15.27 -8.21
N ALA A 305 -23.63 -15.03 -7.14
CA ALA A 305 -23.09 -15.00 -5.79
C ALA A 305 -22.43 -16.30 -5.37
N ALA A 306 -23.11 -17.43 -5.59
CA ALA A 306 -22.59 -18.73 -5.21
C ALA A 306 -21.35 -19.15 -6.03
N GLY A 307 -21.38 -18.95 -7.35
CA GLY A 307 -20.22 -19.25 -8.20
C GLY A 307 -18.99 -18.44 -7.81
N ASN A 308 -19.17 -17.13 -7.61
CA ASN A 308 -18.10 -16.23 -7.18
C ASN A 308 -17.55 -16.60 -5.80
N ALA A 309 -18.40 -16.97 -4.85
CA ALA A 309 -17.96 -17.33 -3.52
C ALA A 309 -17.21 -18.68 -3.48
N ILE A 310 -17.62 -19.68 -4.28
CA ILE A 310 -16.86 -20.92 -4.45
C ILE A 310 -15.48 -20.65 -5.07
N GLU A 311 -15.42 -19.80 -6.10
CA GLU A 311 -14.15 -19.41 -6.72
C GLU A 311 -13.23 -18.71 -5.72
N VAL A 312 -13.76 -17.79 -4.91
CA VAL A 312 -13.03 -17.12 -3.82
C VAL A 312 -12.45 -18.13 -2.83
N LEU A 313 -13.24 -19.12 -2.37
CA LEU A 313 -12.76 -20.14 -1.44
C LEU A 313 -11.62 -20.97 -2.04
N ASN A 314 -11.75 -21.39 -3.30
CA ASN A 314 -10.70 -22.12 -4.00
C ASN A 314 -9.37 -21.34 -4.05
N LEU A 315 -9.44 -20.07 -4.41
CA LEU A 315 -8.26 -19.19 -4.48
C LEU A 315 -7.62 -18.97 -3.11
N ILE A 316 -8.42 -18.65 -2.10
CA ILE A 316 -7.93 -18.30 -0.78
C ILE A 316 -7.32 -19.50 -0.07
N TYR A 317 -7.96 -20.66 -0.10
CA TYR A 317 -7.41 -21.84 0.58
C TYR A 317 -6.08 -22.30 -0.04
N LEU A 318 -5.96 -22.23 -1.38
CA LEU A 318 -4.69 -22.50 -2.05
C LEU A 318 -3.59 -21.52 -1.61
N GLU A 319 -3.93 -20.24 -1.43
CA GLU A 319 -2.98 -19.23 -0.99
C GLU A 319 -2.60 -19.37 0.49
N MET A 320 -3.56 -19.72 1.36
CA MET A 320 -3.32 -19.96 2.79
C MET A 320 -2.35 -21.12 3.05
N GLU A 321 -2.34 -22.14 2.17
CA GLU A 321 -1.39 -23.26 2.24
C GLU A 321 0.04 -22.84 1.87
N ARG A 322 0.18 -21.82 1.01
CA ARG A 322 1.48 -21.30 0.53
C ARG A 322 2.05 -20.22 1.44
N ASP A 323 1.21 -19.48 2.16
CA ASP A 323 1.62 -18.33 2.95
C ASP A 323 2.16 -18.69 4.34
N ARG A 324 3.29 -18.07 4.72
CA ARG A 324 3.95 -18.25 6.02
C ARG A 324 3.60 -17.15 7.03
N SER A 325 3.03 -16.03 6.59
CA SER A 325 2.68 -14.89 7.45
C SER A 325 1.38 -15.15 8.22
N ALA A 326 1.42 -15.03 9.55
CA ALA A 326 0.24 -15.18 10.40
C ALA A 326 -0.82 -14.09 10.15
N GLN A 327 -0.38 -12.84 10.01
CA GLN A 327 -1.26 -11.70 9.73
C GLN A 327 -1.96 -11.85 8.37
N ARG A 328 -1.24 -12.32 7.36
CA ARG A 328 -1.79 -12.50 6.03
C ARG A 328 -2.80 -13.64 5.97
N ARG A 329 -2.51 -14.75 6.64
CA ARG A 329 -3.48 -15.85 6.80
C ARG A 329 -4.74 -15.40 7.52
N TYR A 330 -4.63 -14.51 8.52
CA TYR A 330 -5.81 -13.93 9.17
C TYR A 330 -6.70 -13.13 8.22
N GLU A 331 -6.12 -12.24 7.39
CA GLU A 331 -6.88 -11.49 6.39
C GLU A 331 -7.51 -12.38 5.31
N LEU A 332 -6.79 -13.42 4.88
CA LEU A 332 -7.29 -14.44 3.98
C LEU A 332 -8.46 -15.23 4.59
N SER A 333 -8.37 -15.63 5.87
CA SER A 333 -9.45 -16.29 6.59
C SER A 333 -10.71 -15.43 6.64
N ARG A 334 -10.60 -14.12 6.88
CA ARG A 334 -11.75 -13.20 6.87
C ARG A 334 -12.44 -13.16 5.52
N LEU A 335 -11.68 -13.20 4.43
CA LEU A 335 -12.26 -13.26 3.08
C LEU A 335 -12.98 -14.60 2.82
N ALA A 336 -12.43 -15.70 3.34
CA ALA A 336 -13.10 -17.00 3.28
C ALA A 336 -14.40 -17.03 4.11
N GLU A 337 -14.41 -16.43 5.30
CA GLU A 337 -15.62 -16.28 6.13
C GLU A 337 -16.73 -15.53 5.37
N VAL A 338 -16.41 -14.38 4.77
CA VAL A 338 -17.39 -13.61 3.96
C VAL A 338 -17.89 -14.42 2.76
N ALA A 339 -17.04 -15.24 2.13
CA ALA A 339 -17.46 -16.11 1.04
C ALA A 339 -18.42 -17.21 1.52
N ILE A 340 -18.15 -17.83 2.67
CA ILE A 340 -19.02 -18.84 3.29
C ILE A 340 -20.37 -18.22 3.66
N GLU A 341 -20.38 -17.06 4.31
CA GLU A 341 -21.61 -16.34 4.66
C GLU A 341 -22.46 -16.05 3.41
N ASN A 342 -21.85 -15.53 2.34
CA ASN A 342 -22.54 -15.32 1.07
C ASN A 342 -23.10 -16.63 0.50
N LEU A 343 -22.36 -17.74 0.57
CA LEU A 343 -22.82 -19.06 0.11
C LEU A 343 -24.01 -19.57 0.91
N LEU A 344 -23.99 -19.43 2.25
CA LEU A 344 -25.09 -19.88 3.09
C LEU A 344 -26.36 -19.05 2.84
N VAL A 345 -26.23 -17.73 2.66
CA VAL A 345 -27.36 -16.85 2.38
C VAL A 345 -27.96 -17.08 0.98
N THR A 346 -27.12 -17.40 -0.02
CA THR A 346 -27.55 -17.51 -1.43
C THR A 346 -27.82 -18.93 -1.90
N GLY A 347 -27.15 -19.92 -1.30
CA GLY A 347 -27.24 -21.34 -1.62
C GLY A 347 -28.65 -21.92 -1.45
N GLY A 348 -29.49 -21.33 -0.60
CA GLY A 348 -30.89 -21.73 -0.44
C GLY A 348 -31.87 -21.16 -1.48
N ARG A 349 -31.41 -20.42 -2.52
CA ARG A 349 -32.33 -19.68 -3.41
C ARG A 349 -32.12 -19.83 -4.91
N HIS A 350 -30.92 -20.13 -5.42
CA HIS A 350 -30.66 -20.05 -6.88
C HIS A 350 -29.89 -21.26 -7.44
N ARG A 351 -30.53 -21.99 -8.36
CA ARG A 351 -30.03 -23.25 -8.97
C ARG A 351 -29.29 -23.09 -10.30
N ASN A 352 -29.17 -21.87 -10.83
CA ASN A 352 -28.70 -21.65 -12.20
C ASN A 352 -27.23 -21.24 -12.22
N SER A 353 -26.34 -22.23 -12.27
CA SER A 353 -24.95 -22.06 -12.69
C SER A 353 -24.74 -22.80 -14.01
N ASP A 354 -24.11 -22.13 -14.99
CA ASP A 354 -23.73 -22.76 -16.27
C ASP A 354 -22.58 -23.77 -16.09
N ASN A 355 -21.93 -23.77 -14.93
CA ASN A 355 -20.90 -24.75 -14.56
C ASN A 355 -21.53 -25.89 -13.73
N PRO A 356 -21.51 -27.15 -14.22
CA PRO A 356 -22.06 -28.31 -13.54
C PRO A 356 -21.48 -28.56 -12.13
N GLU A 357 -20.19 -28.30 -11.94
CA GLU A 357 -19.53 -28.49 -10.63
C GLU A 357 -20.11 -27.53 -9.58
N ILE A 358 -20.23 -26.26 -9.96
CA ILE A 358 -20.79 -25.21 -9.11
C ILE A 358 -22.27 -25.48 -8.86
N ALA A 359 -23.02 -25.93 -9.86
CA ALA A 359 -24.44 -26.26 -9.71
C ALA A 359 -24.67 -27.37 -8.68
N LEU A 360 -23.83 -28.41 -8.69
CA LEU A 360 -23.89 -29.51 -7.73
C LEU A 360 -23.47 -29.09 -6.32
N LEU A 361 -22.44 -28.24 -6.18
CA LEU A 361 -22.06 -27.64 -4.89
C LEU A 361 -23.20 -26.78 -4.31
N VAL A 362 -23.86 -25.98 -5.14
CA VAL A 362 -25.01 -25.17 -4.72
C VAL A 362 -26.20 -26.05 -4.35
N ALA A 363 -26.49 -27.10 -5.11
CA ALA A 363 -27.54 -28.05 -4.77
C ALA A 363 -27.28 -28.77 -3.44
N ALA A 364 -26.03 -29.09 -3.14
CA ALA A 364 -25.65 -29.68 -1.85
C ALA A 364 -25.83 -28.67 -0.70
N LEU A 365 -25.52 -27.39 -0.91
CA LEU A 365 -25.77 -26.33 0.08
C LEU A 365 -27.27 -26.05 0.28
N ASP A 366 -28.07 -26.06 -0.80
CA ASP A 366 -29.54 -25.95 -0.75
C ASP A 366 -30.13 -27.10 0.10
N ALA A 367 -29.69 -28.33 -0.15
CA ALA A 367 -30.08 -29.50 0.63
C ALA A 367 -29.65 -29.39 2.10
N LEU A 368 -28.45 -28.88 2.36
CA LEU A 368 -27.94 -28.73 3.72
C LEU A 368 -28.75 -27.71 4.53
N THR A 369 -29.11 -26.59 3.90
CA THR A 369 -29.77 -25.43 4.54
C THR A 369 -31.30 -25.50 4.52
N HIS A 370 -31.88 -26.54 3.92
CA HIS A 370 -33.33 -26.71 3.79
C HIS A 370 -34.05 -26.63 5.14
N ASP A 371 -35.07 -25.76 5.23
CA ASP A 371 -35.88 -25.52 6.43
C ASP A 371 -35.09 -25.11 7.69
N VAL A 372 -33.88 -24.56 7.54
CA VAL A 372 -33.09 -23.99 8.65
C VAL A 372 -33.28 -22.46 8.69
N PRO A 373 -34.00 -21.92 9.69
CA PRO A 373 -34.43 -20.52 9.70
C PRO A 373 -33.33 -19.51 10.05
N ASP A 374 -32.29 -19.94 10.78
CA ASP A 374 -31.12 -19.13 11.11
C ASP A 374 -29.85 -19.93 10.81
N LEU A 375 -29.01 -19.38 9.92
CA LEU A 375 -27.77 -19.98 9.46
C LEU A 375 -26.54 -19.34 10.12
N ALA A 376 -26.72 -18.29 10.93
CA ALA A 376 -25.63 -17.58 11.56
C ALA A 376 -24.99 -18.42 12.68
N GLY A 377 -23.69 -18.71 12.56
CA GLY A 377 -22.93 -19.44 13.59
C GLY A 377 -23.25 -20.94 13.69
N VAL A 378 -24.01 -21.50 12.74
CA VAL A 378 -24.36 -22.93 12.70
C VAL A 378 -23.17 -23.75 12.22
N GLY A 379 -22.69 -24.67 13.05
CA GLY A 379 -21.66 -25.62 12.69
C GLY A 379 -22.20 -26.73 11.78
N LEU A 380 -21.31 -27.37 11.03
CA LEU A 380 -21.67 -28.44 10.08
C LEU A 380 -22.41 -29.62 10.75
N GLY A 381 -22.16 -29.86 12.04
CA GLY A 381 -22.84 -30.89 12.84
C GLY A 381 -24.22 -30.48 13.40
N ASP A 382 -24.57 -29.20 13.32
CA ASP A 382 -25.82 -28.65 13.86
C ASP A 382 -26.98 -28.73 12.85
N PHE A 383 -26.68 -28.95 11.57
CA PHE A 383 -27.69 -29.17 10.52
C PHE A 383 -28.44 -30.49 10.73
N PRO A 384 -29.73 -30.60 10.34
CA PRO A 384 -30.47 -31.86 10.42
C PRO A 384 -29.74 -33.02 9.72
N VAL A 385 -29.76 -34.22 10.32
CA VAL A 385 -29.11 -35.42 9.76
C VAL A 385 -29.57 -35.70 8.33
N GLU A 386 -30.87 -35.55 8.06
CA GLU A 386 -31.46 -35.77 6.74
C GLU A 386 -30.89 -34.82 5.69
N ASN A 387 -30.73 -33.54 6.05
CA ASN A 387 -30.12 -32.52 5.20
C ASN A 387 -28.64 -32.84 4.90
N ARG A 388 -27.88 -33.27 5.92
CA ARG A 388 -26.46 -33.65 5.77
C ARG A 388 -26.28 -34.86 4.86
N LEU A 389 -27.12 -35.87 5.02
CA LEU A 389 -27.09 -37.07 4.18
C LEU A 389 -27.45 -36.76 2.72
N GLU A 390 -28.45 -35.90 2.49
CA GLU A 390 -28.83 -35.49 1.14
C GLU A 390 -27.74 -34.63 0.49
N ALA A 391 -27.13 -33.69 1.22
CA ALA A 391 -25.98 -32.92 0.75
C ALA A 391 -24.80 -33.85 0.37
N ALA A 392 -24.47 -34.83 1.22
CA ALA A 392 -23.42 -35.81 0.94
C ALA A 392 -23.73 -36.67 -0.30
N ARG A 393 -25.01 -37.04 -0.51
CA ARG A 393 -25.44 -37.78 -1.70
C ARG A 393 -25.23 -36.97 -2.98
N ILE A 394 -25.55 -35.67 -2.96
CA ILE A 394 -25.35 -34.77 -4.10
C ILE A 394 -23.85 -34.60 -4.40
N LEU A 395 -23.02 -34.40 -3.37
CA LEU A 395 -21.56 -34.24 -3.51
C LEU A 395 -20.83 -35.53 -3.90
N SER A 396 -21.48 -36.69 -3.79
CA SER A 396 -20.91 -37.97 -4.24
C SER A 396 -20.92 -38.11 -5.77
N ASN A 397 -21.50 -37.16 -6.50
CA ASN A 397 -21.51 -37.15 -7.97
C ASN A 397 -20.07 -37.09 -8.53
N PRO A 398 -19.69 -37.97 -9.48
CA PRO A 398 -18.38 -37.95 -10.13
C PRO A 398 -17.98 -36.59 -10.71
N ASP A 399 -18.96 -35.82 -11.19
CA ASP A 399 -18.72 -34.54 -11.88
C ASP A 399 -18.11 -33.47 -10.97
N VAL A 400 -18.17 -33.60 -9.63
CA VAL A 400 -17.57 -32.66 -8.65
C VAL A 400 -16.33 -33.18 -7.95
N GLN A 401 -15.85 -34.39 -8.27
CA GLN A 401 -14.71 -34.98 -7.54
C GLN A 401 -13.37 -34.31 -7.83
N SER A 402 -13.24 -33.58 -8.94
CA SER A 402 -12.12 -32.68 -9.25
C SER A 402 -12.08 -31.43 -8.35
N ASN A 403 -13.19 -31.09 -7.71
CA ASN A 403 -13.32 -29.87 -6.94
C ASN A 403 -12.96 -30.09 -5.46
N LEU A 404 -11.86 -29.48 -5.01
CA LEU A 404 -11.33 -29.66 -3.66
C LEU A 404 -12.34 -29.30 -2.56
N GLN A 405 -13.20 -28.30 -2.76
CA GLN A 405 -14.20 -27.93 -1.75
C GLN A 405 -15.32 -28.97 -1.66
N ALA A 406 -15.75 -29.52 -2.80
CA ALA A 406 -16.75 -30.59 -2.82
C ALA A 406 -16.24 -31.82 -2.06
N VAL A 407 -14.97 -32.20 -2.31
CA VAL A 407 -14.33 -33.34 -1.64
C VAL A 407 -14.18 -33.07 -0.13
N ARG A 408 -13.72 -31.88 0.27
CA ARG A 408 -13.58 -31.50 1.69
C ARG A 408 -14.92 -31.52 2.41
N MET A 409 -15.98 -30.96 1.80
CA MET A 409 -17.32 -30.92 2.36
C MET A 409 -17.93 -32.33 2.47
N LEU A 410 -17.79 -33.15 1.42
CA LEU A 410 -18.23 -34.55 1.44
C LEU A 410 -17.53 -35.34 2.55
N TYR A 411 -16.21 -35.17 2.70
CA TYR A 411 -15.44 -35.81 3.77
C TYR A 411 -15.94 -35.38 5.14
N ALA A 412 -16.13 -34.08 5.38
CA ALA A 412 -16.62 -33.56 6.65
C ALA A 412 -18.02 -34.10 7.01
N LEU A 413 -18.96 -34.09 6.06
CA LEU A 413 -20.31 -34.65 6.23
C LEU A 413 -20.24 -36.16 6.53
N THR A 414 -19.40 -36.90 5.79
CA THR A 414 -19.24 -38.35 5.99
C THR A 414 -18.66 -38.68 7.37
N CYS A 415 -17.67 -37.91 7.85
CA CYS A 415 -17.10 -38.11 9.18
C CYS A 415 -18.11 -37.82 10.31
N LEU A 416 -19.00 -36.85 10.12
CA LEU A 416 -20.04 -36.51 11.10
C LEU A 416 -21.11 -37.61 11.21
N ASP A 417 -21.57 -38.13 10.07
CA ASP A 417 -22.66 -39.12 10.04
C ASP A 417 -22.17 -40.57 10.09
N ARG A 418 -20.88 -40.82 9.82
CA ARG A 418 -20.23 -42.14 9.86
C ARG A 418 -18.81 -42.07 10.45
N PRO A 419 -18.66 -41.79 11.76
CA PRO A 419 -17.36 -41.56 12.42
C PRO A 419 -16.39 -42.75 12.42
N SER A 420 -16.80 -43.93 11.95
CA SER A 420 -16.02 -45.18 11.97
C SER A 420 -15.63 -45.74 10.59
N THR A 421 -15.91 -45.02 9.50
CA THR A 421 -15.41 -45.41 8.16
C THR A 421 -14.27 -44.51 7.75
N THR A 422 -13.04 -45.00 7.88
CA THR A 422 -11.89 -44.50 7.12
C THR A 422 -12.22 -44.68 5.64
N VAL A 423 -12.70 -43.63 4.98
CA VAL A 423 -12.89 -43.66 3.54
C VAL A 423 -11.50 -43.57 2.90
N ALA A 424 -11.01 -44.71 2.43
CA ALA A 424 -9.82 -44.77 1.60
C ALA A 424 -10.15 -44.10 0.26
N PHE A 425 -9.55 -42.93 0.00
CA PHE A 425 -9.49 -42.35 -1.34
C PHE A 425 -8.07 -42.56 -1.90
N PHE A 426 -8.01 -43.06 -3.13
CA PHE A 426 -6.82 -43.12 -3.99
C PHE A 426 -6.72 -41.86 -4.82
#